data_AF-A0A935V8Q7-F1
#
_entry.id   AF-A0A935V8Q7-F1
#
_cell.length_a   1.000
_cell.length_b   1.000
_cell.length_c   1.000
_cell.angle_alpha   90.00
_cell.angle_beta   90.00
_cell.angle_gamma   90.00
#
_symmetry.space_group_name_H-M   'P 1'
#
loop_
_entity.id
_entity.type
_entity.pdbx_description
1 polymer ?
#
loop_
_entity_poly.entity_id
_entity_poly.type
_entity_poly.pdbx_seq_one_letter_code
_entity_poly.pdbx_strand_id
1 'polypeptide(L)'
;MARLRDAPAEVTYHHPDREEPEPLTVTADVFVEALRAALYGEWSRREVPWIVQHAADGDFGPFLDLALPRHPGEAGAFAEGAYLSYSGAEDAPFIDPQEAARLAAGTLLGDYRVAQQQRAAALWPRGELPADWFAPVVVQAPTLIIQGAEDPVTGIPHVARRFANVREVIVPHGGHVFDGLVGIECVDNLLVRFLESADPVRLETGCVGEMRHQGFKVGVEKRE
;
A
#
# COMPACT_ATOMS: atom_id res chain seq x y z
N MET A 1 -17.02 11.64 -3.02
CA MET A 1 -15.98 12.54 -3.57
C MET A 1 -16.46 13.94 -3.93
N ALA A 2 -17.46 14.13 -4.81
CA ALA A 2 -17.92 15.48 -5.18
C ALA A 2 -18.27 16.37 -3.97
N ARG A 3 -19.02 15.83 -3.00
CA ARG A 3 -19.33 16.51 -1.73
C ARG A 3 -18.08 16.98 -0.97
N LEU A 4 -17.13 16.08 -0.74
CA LEU A 4 -15.88 16.41 -0.02
C LEU A 4 -14.97 17.39 -0.76
N ARG A 5 -15.09 17.47 -2.10
CA ARG A 5 -14.35 18.46 -2.91
C ARG A 5 -15.00 19.84 -2.88
N ASP A 6 -16.30 19.91 -2.61
CA ASP A 6 -17.04 21.15 -2.45
C ASP A 6 -16.83 21.74 -1.05
N ALA A 7 -16.94 20.91 -0.02
CA ALA A 7 -16.64 21.29 1.36
C ALA A 7 -16.13 20.09 2.19
N PRO A 8 -15.17 20.30 3.11
CA PRO A 8 -14.82 19.29 4.12
C PRO A 8 -16.03 18.87 4.95
N ALA A 9 -16.02 17.64 5.46
CA ALA A 9 -17.02 17.16 6.39
C ALA A 9 -16.56 17.37 7.84
N GLU A 10 -17.39 18.04 8.65
CA GLU A 10 -17.19 18.15 10.10
C GLU A 10 -17.87 16.96 10.79
N VAL A 11 -17.11 16.22 11.60
CA VAL A 11 -17.54 14.96 12.21
C VAL A 11 -17.18 14.96 13.69
N THR A 12 -18.07 14.44 14.54
CA THR A 12 -17.74 14.13 15.93
C THR A 12 -17.40 12.65 16.02
N TYR A 13 -16.13 12.33 16.27
CA TYR A 13 -15.64 10.96 16.34
C TYR A 13 -15.66 10.45 17.78
N HIS A 14 -16.21 9.25 17.95
CA HIS A 14 -16.22 8.54 19.23
C HIS A 14 -15.16 7.45 19.18
N HIS A 15 -13.93 7.78 19.59
CA HIS A 15 -12.83 6.82 19.60
C HIS A 15 -13.15 5.66 20.56
N PRO A 16 -12.99 4.37 20.17
CA PRO A 16 -13.34 3.22 21.01
C PRO A 16 -12.66 3.24 22.39
N ASP A 17 -11.39 3.67 22.42
CA ASP A 17 -10.56 3.71 23.63
C ASP A 17 -10.56 5.06 24.37
N ARG A 18 -11.36 6.06 23.97
CA ARG A 18 -11.42 7.37 24.66
C ARG A 18 -12.86 7.70 25.07
N GLU A 19 -13.00 8.29 26.25
CA GLU A 19 -14.32 8.69 26.77
C GLU A 19 -14.86 9.94 26.08
N GLU A 20 -13.98 10.88 25.70
CA GLU A 20 -14.37 12.16 25.15
C GLU A 20 -14.46 12.12 23.61
N PRO A 21 -15.61 12.52 23.01
CA PRO A 21 -15.74 12.65 21.58
C PRO A 21 -14.82 13.76 21.04
N GLU A 22 -14.20 13.53 19.88
CA GLU A 22 -13.25 14.45 19.25
C GLU A 22 -13.87 15.07 17.99
N PRO A 23 -13.94 16.41 17.87
CA PRO A 23 -14.32 17.04 16.61
C PRO A 23 -13.19 16.92 15.59
N LEU A 24 -13.50 16.36 14.41
CA LEU A 24 -12.57 16.14 13.32
C LEU A 24 -13.11 16.68 12.00
N THR A 25 -12.19 17.10 11.14
CA THR A 25 -12.49 17.55 9.77
C THR A 25 -11.96 16.53 8.77
N VAL A 26 -12.84 16.00 7.92
CA VAL A 26 -12.47 15.07 6.84
C VAL A 26 -12.42 15.83 5.52
N THR A 27 -11.23 15.89 4.91
CA THR A 27 -11.03 16.49 3.59
C THR A 27 -11.04 15.43 2.49
N ALA A 28 -11.29 15.85 1.24
CA ALA A 28 -11.26 14.96 0.08
C ALA A 28 -9.91 14.23 -0.07
N ASP A 29 -8.80 14.95 0.14
CA ASP A 29 -7.45 14.43 -0.07
C ASP A 29 -7.09 13.36 0.96
N VAL A 30 -7.36 13.63 2.25
CA VAL A 30 -7.13 12.66 3.33
C VAL A 30 -8.00 11.43 3.15
N PHE A 31 -9.27 11.62 2.75
CA PHE A 31 -10.19 10.52 2.49
C PHE A 31 -9.68 9.60 1.38
N VAL A 32 -9.31 10.14 0.21
CA VAL A 32 -8.85 9.33 -0.91
C VAL A 32 -7.48 8.70 -0.64
N GLU A 33 -6.57 9.40 0.04
CA GLU A 33 -5.26 8.84 0.36
C GLU A 33 -5.37 7.64 1.31
N ALA A 34 -6.24 7.69 2.31
CA ALA A 34 -6.48 6.57 3.20
C ALA A 34 -7.17 5.40 2.48
N LEU A 35 -8.13 5.66 1.58
CA LEU A 35 -8.69 4.60 0.73
C LEU A 35 -7.61 3.97 -0.16
N ARG A 36 -6.74 4.76 -0.78
CA ARG A 36 -5.61 4.27 -1.57
C ARG A 36 -4.67 3.40 -0.74
N ALA A 37 -4.35 3.81 0.49
CA ALA A 37 -3.54 3.00 1.40
C ALA A 37 -4.24 1.69 1.77
N ALA A 38 -5.56 1.69 1.97
CA ALA A 38 -6.33 0.48 2.21
C ALA A 38 -6.32 -0.51 1.03
N LEU A 39 -6.04 -0.06 -0.20
CA LEU A 39 -5.91 -0.96 -1.35
C LEU A 39 -4.60 -1.75 -1.36
N TYR A 40 -3.67 -1.52 -0.42
CA TYR A 40 -2.39 -2.24 -0.37
C TYR A 40 -2.58 -3.72 0.00
N GLY A 41 -3.53 -4.02 0.87
CA GLY A 41 -3.73 -5.35 1.43
C GLY A 41 -5.12 -5.91 1.26
N GLU A 42 -5.21 -7.25 1.28
CA GLU A 42 -6.47 -7.95 1.06
C GLU A 42 -7.45 -7.72 2.21
N TRP A 43 -6.99 -7.63 3.45
CA TRP A 43 -7.88 -7.35 4.57
C TRP A 43 -8.56 -5.98 4.47
N SER A 44 -7.76 -4.91 4.33
CA SER A 44 -8.25 -3.53 4.35
C SER A 44 -9.04 -3.15 3.10
N ARG A 45 -8.66 -3.65 1.92
CA ARG A 45 -9.39 -3.33 0.67
C ARG A 45 -10.83 -3.84 0.69
N ARG A 46 -11.13 -4.90 1.44
CA ARG A 46 -12.49 -5.44 1.57
C ARG A 46 -13.43 -4.51 2.32
N GLU A 47 -12.89 -3.60 3.12
CA GLU A 47 -13.65 -2.60 3.87
C GLU A 47 -13.96 -1.35 3.02
N VAL A 48 -13.24 -1.14 1.91
CA VAL A 48 -13.40 0.06 1.08
C VAL A 48 -14.84 0.29 0.61
N PRO A 49 -15.58 -0.71 0.07
CA PRO A 49 -16.97 -0.48 -0.33
C PRO A 49 -17.88 -0.11 0.84
N TRP A 50 -17.67 -0.74 2.01
CA TRP A 50 -18.42 -0.45 3.23
C TRP A 50 -18.19 0.99 3.69
N ILE A 51 -16.93 1.42 3.73
CA ILE A 51 -16.52 2.77 4.10
C ILE A 51 -17.10 3.81 3.12
N VAL A 52 -17.01 3.56 1.82
CA VAL A 52 -17.54 4.47 0.80
C VAL A 52 -19.05 4.61 0.91
N GLN A 53 -19.78 3.51 1.17
CA GLN A 53 -21.22 3.55 1.36
C GLN A 53 -21.61 4.37 2.60
N HIS A 54 -20.97 4.14 3.75
CA HIS A 54 -21.29 4.88 4.98
C HIS A 54 -20.96 6.37 4.84
N ALA A 55 -19.80 6.69 4.26
CA ALA A 55 -19.44 8.07 3.97
C ALA A 55 -20.43 8.72 2.99
N ALA A 56 -21.01 7.94 2.08
CA ALA A 56 -22.07 8.44 1.20
C ALA A 56 -23.36 8.76 1.97
N ASP A 57 -23.65 8.04 3.04
CA ASP A 57 -24.80 8.28 3.91
C ASP A 57 -24.52 9.34 5.01
N GLY A 58 -23.30 9.89 5.03
CA GLY A 58 -22.86 10.93 5.98
C GLY A 58 -22.20 10.38 7.24
N ASP A 59 -22.05 9.06 7.35
CA ASP A 59 -21.36 8.39 8.45
C ASP A 59 -19.89 8.15 8.09
N PHE A 60 -19.00 8.92 8.71
CA PHE A 60 -17.55 8.79 8.55
C PHE A 60 -16.90 7.90 9.61
N GLY A 61 -17.67 7.30 10.53
CA GLY A 61 -17.15 6.42 11.58
C GLY A 61 -16.25 5.30 11.02
N PRO A 62 -16.72 4.48 10.06
CA PRO A 62 -15.90 3.41 9.48
C PRO A 62 -14.63 3.90 8.78
N PHE A 63 -14.65 5.12 8.22
CA PHE A 63 -13.48 5.74 7.63
C PHE A 63 -12.46 6.12 8.71
N LEU A 64 -12.92 6.72 9.80
CA LEU A 64 -12.07 7.16 10.89
C LEU A 64 -11.46 5.97 11.66
N ASP A 65 -12.20 4.87 11.81
CA ASP A 65 -11.69 3.61 12.37
C ASP A 65 -10.55 3.01 11.53
N LEU A 66 -10.55 3.23 10.21
CA LEU A 66 -9.48 2.83 9.30
C LEU A 66 -8.30 3.81 9.33
N ALA A 67 -8.61 5.12 9.28
CA ALA A 67 -7.62 6.17 9.03
C ALA A 67 -6.84 6.60 10.27
N LEU A 68 -7.42 6.41 11.46
CA LEU A 68 -6.81 6.80 12.72
C LEU A 68 -6.14 5.60 13.39
N PRO A 69 -4.96 5.79 14.04
CA PRO A 69 -4.36 4.76 14.87
C PRO A 69 -5.33 4.37 15.98
N ARG A 70 -5.52 3.06 16.21
CA ARG A 70 -6.39 2.57 17.28
C ARG A 70 -5.70 2.66 18.63
N HIS A 71 -4.37 2.52 18.65
CA HIS A 71 -3.60 2.59 19.89
C HIS A 71 -2.47 3.62 19.81
N PRO A 72 -2.13 4.29 20.92
CA PRO A 72 -1.02 5.26 20.96
C PRO A 72 0.32 4.69 20.49
N GLY A 73 0.53 3.37 20.58
CA GLY A 73 1.73 2.68 20.09
C GLY A 73 1.72 2.35 18.59
N GLU A 74 0.57 2.48 17.90
CA GLU A 74 0.49 2.39 16.44
C GLU A 74 0.91 3.73 15.79
N ALA A 75 0.69 4.85 16.49
CA ALA A 75 1.26 6.13 16.12
C ALA A 75 2.79 6.09 16.30
N GLY A 76 3.54 6.11 15.20
CA GLY A 76 5.00 5.95 15.18
C GLY A 76 5.50 4.53 14.91
N ALA A 77 4.63 3.60 14.50
CA ALA A 77 5.05 2.29 13.98
C ALA A 77 5.80 2.39 12.64
N PHE A 78 5.68 3.53 11.96
CA PHE A 78 6.42 3.84 10.74
C PHE A 78 7.64 4.69 11.10
N ALA A 79 8.83 4.32 10.62
CA ALA A 79 10.03 5.12 10.86
C ALA A 79 10.10 6.28 9.86
N GLU A 80 9.30 7.35 10.05
CA GLU A 80 9.19 8.45 9.08
C GLU A 80 10.56 9.05 8.73
N GLY A 81 11.43 9.23 9.73
CA GLY A 81 12.75 9.80 9.50
C GLY A 81 13.64 8.92 8.61
N ALA A 82 13.57 7.60 8.77
CA ALA A 82 14.28 6.67 7.89
C ALA A 82 13.66 6.70 6.48
N TYR A 83 12.33 6.64 6.40
CA TYR A 83 11.60 6.72 5.13
C TYR A 83 11.96 7.98 4.33
N LEU A 84 11.97 9.17 4.95
CA LEU A 84 12.33 10.42 4.29
C LEU A 84 13.81 10.48 3.92
N SER A 85 14.69 9.85 4.71
CA SER A 85 16.13 9.78 4.39
C SER A 85 16.38 8.96 3.11
N TYR A 86 15.67 7.85 2.92
CA TYR A 86 15.78 7.04 1.70
C TYR A 86 15.03 7.68 0.54
N SER A 87 13.71 7.85 0.65
CA SER A 87 12.88 8.33 -0.45
C SER A 87 13.21 9.77 -0.87
N GLY A 88 13.69 10.60 0.04
CA GLY A 88 14.12 11.97 -0.29
C GLY A 88 15.44 12.04 -1.04
N ALA A 89 16.31 11.03 -0.89
CA ALA A 89 17.57 10.92 -1.62
C ALA A 89 17.44 10.09 -2.91
N GLU A 90 16.68 8.99 -2.86
CA GLU A 90 16.65 7.95 -3.90
C GLU A 90 15.46 8.07 -4.87
N ASP A 91 14.32 8.59 -4.42
CA ASP A 91 13.10 8.63 -5.26
C ASP A 91 12.74 10.06 -5.66
N ALA A 92 12.50 10.94 -4.68
CA ALA A 92 11.95 12.27 -4.88
C ALA A 92 12.73 13.14 -5.88
N PRO A 93 14.08 13.11 -5.94
CA PRO A 93 14.84 13.90 -6.92
C PRO A 93 14.58 13.51 -8.38
N PHE A 94 14.08 12.29 -8.64
CA PHE A 94 13.82 11.77 -9.98
C PHE A 94 12.37 11.96 -10.44
N ILE A 95 11.52 12.52 -9.57
CA ILE A 95 10.12 12.83 -9.90
C ILE A 95 10.05 14.22 -10.51
N ASP A 96 9.75 14.32 -11.80
CA ASP A 96 9.38 15.58 -12.44
C ASP A 96 7.98 16.01 -11.97
N PRO A 97 7.82 17.16 -11.27
CA PRO A 97 6.52 17.62 -10.80
C PRO A 97 5.48 17.84 -11.91
N GLN A 98 5.91 18.28 -13.11
CA GLN A 98 4.98 18.53 -14.22
C GLN A 98 4.45 17.22 -14.79
N GLU A 99 5.32 16.24 -14.95
CA GLU A 99 4.93 14.90 -15.41
C GLU A 99 4.04 14.21 -14.37
N ALA A 100 4.38 14.33 -13.08
CA ALA A 100 3.58 13.79 -11.99
C ALA A 100 2.15 14.39 -11.99
N ALA A 101 2.02 15.72 -12.11
CA ALA A 101 0.73 16.39 -12.23
C ALA A 101 -0.04 15.95 -13.48
N ARG A 102 0.64 15.78 -14.62
CA ARG A 102 0.03 15.30 -15.88
C ARG A 102 -0.51 13.89 -15.75
N LEU A 103 0.26 12.97 -15.15
CA LEU A 103 -0.14 11.58 -14.92
C LEU A 103 -1.27 11.46 -13.90
N ALA A 104 -1.29 12.34 -12.91
CA ALA A 104 -2.32 12.36 -11.88
C ALA A 104 -3.62 13.05 -12.31
N ALA A 105 -3.60 13.82 -13.40
CA ALA A 105 -4.76 14.56 -13.89
C ALA A 105 -5.94 13.62 -14.19
N GLY A 106 -7.12 13.97 -13.67
CA GLY A 106 -8.34 13.19 -13.85
C GLY A 106 -8.47 11.96 -12.93
N THR A 107 -7.45 11.64 -12.14
CA THR A 107 -7.55 10.60 -11.11
C THR A 107 -8.34 11.09 -9.88
N LEU A 108 -8.75 10.16 -9.00
CA LEU A 108 -9.44 10.53 -7.77
C LEU A 108 -8.53 11.25 -6.77
N LEU A 109 -7.27 10.81 -6.66
CA LEU A 109 -6.28 11.31 -5.71
C LEU A 109 -5.60 12.60 -6.17
N GLY A 110 -5.52 12.82 -7.49
CA GLY A 110 -4.69 13.90 -8.02
C GLY A 110 -3.23 13.72 -7.63
N ASP A 111 -2.49 14.82 -7.61
CA ASP A 111 -1.06 14.84 -7.28
C ASP A 111 -0.80 14.99 -5.77
N TYR A 112 -1.84 14.93 -4.93
CA TYR A 112 -1.75 15.17 -3.49
C TYR A 112 -0.61 14.41 -2.83
N ARG A 113 -0.56 13.08 -2.98
CA ARG A 113 0.46 12.24 -2.33
C ARG A 113 1.88 12.60 -2.77
N VAL A 114 2.11 12.73 -4.07
CA VAL A 114 3.45 13.02 -4.62
C VAL A 114 3.90 14.43 -4.25
N ALA A 115 2.99 15.41 -4.26
CA ALA A 115 3.28 16.77 -3.83
C ALA A 115 3.67 16.83 -2.35
N GLN A 116 2.95 16.11 -1.47
CA GLN A 116 3.28 16.04 -0.05
C GLN A 116 4.63 15.36 0.19
N GLN A 117 4.93 14.28 -0.54
CA GLN A 117 6.22 13.61 -0.46
C GLN A 117 7.38 14.53 -0.90
N GLN A 118 7.23 15.21 -2.03
CA GLN A 118 8.25 16.14 -2.54
C GLN A 118 8.47 17.31 -1.59
N ARG A 119 7.42 17.86 -0.98
CA ARG A 119 7.52 18.92 0.04
C ARG A 119 8.27 18.45 1.28
N ALA A 120 7.94 17.27 1.79
CA ALA A 120 8.64 16.69 2.93
C ALA A 120 10.12 16.43 2.62
N ALA A 121 10.41 15.82 1.46
CA ALA A 121 11.77 15.55 0.99
C ALA A 121 12.59 16.82 0.69
N ALA A 122 11.95 17.96 0.43
CA ALA A 122 12.64 19.25 0.25
C ALA A 122 13.11 19.87 1.57
N LEU A 123 12.46 19.51 2.69
CA LEU A 123 12.80 20.00 4.03
C LEU A 123 13.69 19.03 4.81
N TRP A 124 13.74 17.76 4.39
CA TRP A 124 14.50 16.71 5.06
C TRP A 124 15.97 16.66 4.61
N PRO A 125 16.94 16.39 5.51
CA PRO A 125 18.33 16.17 5.13
C PRO A 125 18.47 15.06 4.09
N ARG A 126 19.23 15.31 3.02
CA ARG A 126 19.47 14.33 1.96
C ARG A 126 20.88 13.76 2.03
N GLY A 127 20.99 12.45 1.81
CA GLY A 127 22.27 11.80 1.57
C GLY A 127 22.79 12.05 0.16
N GLU A 128 24.10 11.99 -0.01
CA GLU A 128 24.74 11.94 -1.34
C GLU A 128 24.74 10.49 -1.83
N LEU A 129 24.26 10.28 -3.05
CA LEU A 129 24.29 8.97 -3.71
C LEU A 129 25.55 8.86 -4.59
N PRO A 130 26.21 7.69 -4.63
CA PRO A 130 27.20 7.38 -5.65
C PRO A 130 26.66 7.61 -7.06
N ALA A 131 27.52 8.00 -8.00
CA ALA A 131 27.11 8.30 -9.38
C ALA A 131 26.49 7.08 -10.11
N ASP A 132 26.85 5.87 -9.69
CA ASP A 132 26.38 4.59 -10.21
C ASP A 132 25.31 3.93 -9.33
N TRP A 133 24.68 4.66 -8.40
CA TRP A 133 23.67 4.10 -7.48
C TRP A 133 22.55 3.34 -8.19
N PHE A 134 22.04 3.88 -9.30
CA PHE A 134 20.98 3.27 -10.10
C PHE A 134 21.51 2.38 -11.23
N ALA A 135 22.81 2.09 -11.25
CA ALA A 135 23.38 1.15 -12.21
C ALA A 135 22.72 -0.23 -12.00
N PRO A 136 22.22 -0.87 -13.07
CA PRO A 136 21.56 -2.15 -12.91
C PRO A 136 22.52 -3.22 -12.38
N VAL A 137 22.08 -3.97 -11.38
CA VAL A 137 22.82 -5.11 -10.84
C VAL A 137 22.44 -6.41 -11.57
N VAL A 138 23.41 -7.31 -11.73
CA VAL A 138 23.17 -8.68 -12.19
C VAL A 138 23.36 -9.61 -11.00
N VAL A 139 22.32 -10.36 -10.67
CA VAL A 139 22.32 -11.27 -9.52
C VAL A 139 22.49 -12.71 -10.01
N GLN A 140 23.54 -13.37 -9.51
CA GLN A 140 23.85 -14.77 -9.81
C GLN A 140 23.24 -15.73 -8.79
N ALA A 141 22.91 -15.24 -7.59
CA ALA A 141 22.30 -16.05 -6.55
C ALA A 141 20.91 -16.54 -7.00
N PRO A 142 20.52 -17.78 -6.63
CA PRO A 142 19.14 -18.23 -6.78
C PRO A 142 18.18 -17.19 -6.19
N THR A 143 17.16 -16.82 -6.95
CA THR A 143 16.22 -15.77 -6.54
C THR A 143 14.78 -16.21 -6.77
N LEU A 144 13.93 -15.95 -5.78
CA LEU A 144 12.48 -16.04 -5.89
C LEU A 144 11.91 -14.63 -5.82
N ILE A 145 11.13 -14.24 -6.83
CA ILE A 145 10.39 -12.97 -6.87
C ILE A 145 8.92 -13.32 -6.84
N ILE A 146 8.19 -12.80 -5.86
CA ILE A 146 6.74 -12.99 -5.74
C ILE A 146 6.07 -11.64 -5.84
N GLN A 147 5.08 -11.53 -6.73
CA GLN A 147 4.38 -10.29 -7.02
C GLN A 147 2.87 -10.52 -7.05
N GLY A 148 2.12 -9.51 -6.61
CA GLY A 148 0.69 -9.47 -6.82
C GLY A 148 0.35 -8.89 -8.19
N ALA A 149 -0.54 -9.54 -8.94
CA ALA A 149 -1.02 -8.98 -10.21
C ALA A 149 -1.86 -7.72 -10.02
N GLU A 150 -2.40 -7.51 -8.81
CA GLU A 150 -3.23 -6.37 -8.43
C GLU A 150 -2.47 -5.39 -7.51
N ASP A 151 -1.15 -5.51 -7.35
CA ASP A 151 -0.34 -4.59 -6.54
C ASP A 151 -0.41 -3.15 -7.11
N PRO A 152 -1.01 -2.17 -6.39
CA PRO A 152 -1.14 -0.81 -6.88
C PRO A 152 0.12 0.06 -6.68
N VAL A 153 1.20 -0.52 -6.12
CA VAL A 153 2.38 0.18 -5.62
C VAL A 153 3.61 -0.11 -6.47
N THR A 154 3.99 -1.38 -6.55
CA THR A 154 5.28 -1.75 -7.17
C THR A 154 5.15 -2.03 -8.66
N GLY A 155 3.92 -2.20 -9.16
CA GLY A 155 3.65 -2.63 -10.53
C GLY A 155 4.29 -3.99 -10.84
N ILE A 156 4.25 -4.42 -12.11
CA ILE A 156 5.01 -5.59 -12.58
C ILE A 156 6.21 -5.11 -13.41
N PRO A 157 7.29 -4.60 -12.79
CA PRO A 157 8.51 -4.34 -13.53
C PRO A 157 9.18 -5.69 -13.85
N HIS A 158 9.60 -5.87 -15.10
CA HIS A 158 10.30 -7.07 -15.59
C HIS A 158 11.73 -7.20 -15.03
N VAL A 159 11.90 -7.07 -13.72
CA VAL A 159 13.21 -7.13 -13.05
C VAL A 159 13.79 -8.53 -13.09
N ALA A 160 12.96 -9.57 -13.22
CA ALA A 160 13.41 -10.96 -13.36
C ALA A 160 14.45 -11.15 -14.48
N ARG A 161 14.41 -10.34 -15.55
CA ARG A 161 15.40 -10.38 -16.64
C ARG A 161 16.84 -10.04 -16.19
N ARG A 162 17.02 -9.49 -15.00
CA ARG A 162 18.33 -9.12 -14.40
C ARG A 162 18.95 -10.26 -13.59
N PHE A 163 18.24 -11.37 -13.42
CA PHE A 163 18.65 -12.48 -12.60
C PHE A 163 18.97 -13.69 -13.49
N ALA A 164 20.14 -14.30 -13.29
CA ALA A 164 20.56 -15.45 -14.08
C ALA A 164 19.83 -16.74 -13.68
N ASN A 165 19.41 -16.83 -12.42
CA ASN A 165 18.71 -17.99 -11.84
C ASN A 165 17.52 -17.50 -11.00
N VAL A 166 16.36 -17.34 -11.64
CA VAL A 166 15.19 -16.73 -11.02
C VAL A 166 13.90 -17.49 -11.29
N ARG A 167 13.03 -17.49 -10.29
CA ARG A 167 11.63 -17.84 -10.42
C ARG A 167 10.80 -16.60 -10.10
N GLU A 168 10.10 -16.10 -11.11
CA GLU A 168 9.10 -15.04 -10.94
C GLU A 168 7.73 -15.70 -10.78
N VAL A 169 7.01 -15.35 -9.72
CA VAL A 169 5.70 -15.87 -9.37
C VAL A 169 4.73 -14.70 -9.29
N ILE A 170 3.74 -14.71 -10.19
CA ILE A 170 2.66 -13.73 -10.18
C ILE A 170 1.46 -14.39 -9.51
N VAL A 171 1.02 -13.83 -8.38
CA VAL A 171 -0.20 -14.21 -7.68
C VAL A 171 -1.37 -13.45 -8.31
N PRO A 172 -2.30 -14.12 -9.02
CA PRO A 172 -3.32 -13.44 -9.83
C PRO A 172 -4.22 -12.47 -9.05
N HIS A 173 -4.48 -12.78 -7.79
CA HIS A 173 -5.31 -11.98 -6.89
C HIS A 173 -4.49 -11.30 -5.78
N GLY A 174 -3.16 -11.28 -5.91
CA GLY A 174 -2.26 -10.65 -4.95
C GLY A 174 -2.27 -9.13 -5.06
N GLY A 175 -2.39 -8.45 -3.90
CA GLY A 175 -2.10 -7.01 -3.76
C GLY A 175 -0.63 -6.74 -3.48
N HIS A 176 -0.33 -5.60 -2.86
CA HIS A 176 1.02 -5.27 -2.40
C HIS A 176 1.46 -6.15 -1.22
N VAL A 177 0.51 -6.44 -0.33
CA VAL A 177 0.62 -7.46 0.71
C VAL A 177 -0.46 -8.52 0.48
N PHE A 178 -0.13 -9.77 0.79
CA PHE A 178 -0.99 -10.93 0.51
C PHE A 178 -1.85 -11.37 1.70
N ASP A 179 -1.74 -10.67 2.84
CA ASP A 179 -2.41 -11.00 4.09
C ASP A 179 -3.94 -10.94 3.95
N GLY A 180 -4.60 -12.06 4.24
CA GLY A 180 -6.04 -12.19 4.11
C GLY A 180 -6.50 -12.84 2.80
N LEU A 181 -5.61 -13.18 1.87
CA LEU A 181 -5.98 -14.05 0.75
C LEU A 181 -6.36 -15.45 1.25
N VAL A 182 -7.39 -16.02 0.63
CA VAL A 182 -7.66 -17.45 0.78
C VAL A 182 -6.59 -18.20 0.01
N GLY A 183 -5.95 -19.19 0.64
CA GLY A 183 -4.85 -19.94 0.05
C GLY A 183 -3.46 -19.33 0.30
N ILE A 184 -3.33 -18.39 1.24
CA ILE A 184 -2.06 -17.71 1.56
C ILE A 184 -0.92 -18.68 1.91
N GLU A 185 -1.26 -19.84 2.46
CA GLU A 185 -0.31 -20.92 2.76
C GLU A 185 0.48 -21.39 1.53
N CYS A 186 -0.03 -21.18 0.32
CA CYS A 186 0.73 -21.43 -0.90
C CYS A 186 2.01 -20.59 -0.95
N VAL A 187 1.92 -19.29 -0.67
CA VAL A 187 3.08 -18.38 -0.69
C VAL A 187 4.07 -18.75 0.43
N ASP A 188 3.58 -19.05 1.63
CA ASP A 188 4.41 -19.47 2.75
C ASP A 188 5.19 -20.75 2.42
N ASN A 189 4.51 -21.74 1.85
CA ASN A 189 5.13 -22.99 1.44
C ASN A 189 6.14 -22.79 0.30
N LEU A 190 5.90 -21.87 -0.63
CA LEU A 190 6.85 -21.51 -1.68
C LEU A 190 8.14 -20.92 -1.10
N LEU A 191 8.01 -19.99 -0.15
CA LEU A 191 9.14 -19.37 0.53
C LEU A 191 9.98 -20.41 1.28
N VAL A 192 9.34 -21.29 2.04
CA VAL A 192 10.03 -22.36 2.78
C VAL A 192 10.77 -23.31 1.83
N ARG A 193 10.09 -23.83 0.80
CA ARG A 193 10.72 -24.75 -0.17
C ARG A 193 11.87 -24.09 -0.94
N PHE A 194 11.74 -22.81 -1.25
CA PHE A 194 12.80 -22.05 -1.89
C PHE A 194 14.02 -21.89 -0.96
N LEU A 195 13.81 -21.58 0.32
CA LEU A 195 14.91 -21.48 1.28
C LEU A 195 15.61 -22.82 1.54
N GLU A 196 14.87 -23.94 1.54
CA GLU A 196 15.42 -25.28 1.74
C GLU A 196 16.24 -25.79 0.54
N SER A 197 15.77 -25.50 -0.67
CA SER A 197 16.37 -26.05 -1.91
C SER A 197 17.30 -25.09 -2.63
N ALA A 198 17.05 -23.78 -2.52
CA ALA A 198 17.63 -22.72 -3.33
C ALA A 198 17.59 -23.03 -4.85
N ASP A 199 16.54 -23.73 -5.32
CA ASP A 199 16.34 -24.12 -6.72
C ASP A 199 15.07 -23.46 -7.29
N PRO A 200 15.20 -22.30 -7.97
CA PRO A 200 14.06 -21.60 -8.55
C PRO A 200 13.38 -22.39 -9.68
N VAL A 201 14.13 -23.24 -10.40
CA VAL A 201 13.63 -23.98 -11.58
C VAL A 201 12.69 -25.10 -11.15
N ARG A 202 12.98 -25.76 -10.02
CA ARG A 202 12.18 -26.86 -9.47
C ARG A 202 11.04 -26.41 -8.56
N LEU A 203 10.89 -25.11 -8.35
CA LEU A 203 9.84 -24.59 -7.47
C LEU A 203 8.47 -24.69 -8.17
N GLU A 204 7.65 -25.60 -7.68
CA GLU A 204 6.27 -25.79 -8.14
C GLU A 204 5.36 -24.67 -7.61
N THR A 205 4.83 -23.84 -8.51
CA THR A 205 4.07 -22.62 -8.14
C THR A 205 2.59 -22.69 -8.47
N GLY A 206 2.09 -23.83 -8.94
CA GLY A 206 0.71 -23.94 -9.45
C GLY A 206 -0.37 -23.59 -8.44
N CYS A 207 -0.11 -23.73 -7.13
CA CYS A 207 -1.08 -23.41 -6.09
C CYS A 207 -1.52 -21.94 -6.07
N VAL A 208 -0.72 -21.01 -6.63
CA VAL A 208 -1.09 -19.58 -6.64
C VAL A 208 -2.33 -19.32 -7.51
N GLY A 209 -2.65 -20.24 -8.44
CA GLY A 209 -3.85 -20.15 -9.26
C GLY A 209 -5.15 -20.41 -8.50
N GLU A 210 -5.07 -21.04 -7.33
CA GLU A 210 -6.23 -21.33 -6.47
C GLU A 210 -6.46 -20.24 -5.40
N MET A 211 -5.49 -19.32 -5.26
CA MET A 211 -5.60 -18.22 -4.32
C MET A 211 -6.69 -17.26 -4.77
N ARG A 212 -7.45 -16.72 -3.81
CA ARG A 212 -8.57 -15.81 -4.13
C ARG A 212 -8.81 -14.79 -3.04
N HIS A 213 -9.47 -13.71 -3.45
CA HIS A 213 -9.98 -12.70 -2.55
C HIS A 213 -10.99 -13.26 -1.55
N GLN A 214 -11.08 -12.60 -0.40
CA GLN A 214 -12.24 -12.79 0.46
C GLN A 214 -13.37 -11.82 0.07
N GLY A 215 -14.61 -12.16 0.45
CA GLY A 215 -15.78 -11.32 0.13
C GLY A 215 -15.73 -9.96 0.84
N PHE A 216 -16.30 -8.92 0.24
CA PHE A 216 -16.38 -7.59 0.85
C PHE A 216 -17.08 -7.62 2.21
N LYS A 217 -16.70 -6.69 3.09
CA LYS A 217 -17.41 -6.46 4.36
C LYS A 217 -18.81 -5.95 4.06
N VAL A 218 -19.82 -6.66 4.55
CA VAL A 218 -21.25 -6.30 4.38
C VAL A 218 -21.96 -6.05 5.71
N GLY A 219 -21.23 -6.04 6.83
CA GLY A 219 -21.76 -5.81 8.16
C GLY A 219 -20.66 -5.74 9.22
N VAL A 220 -21.08 -5.52 10.47
CA VAL A 220 -20.19 -5.63 11.64
C VAL A 220 -20.03 -7.11 11.96
N GLU A 221 -18.96 -7.74 11.46
CA GLU A 221 -18.57 -9.07 11.90
C GLU A 221 -18.01 -8.97 13.33
N LYS A 222 -18.57 -9.73 14.28
CA LYS A 222 -17.88 -10.00 15.54
C LYS A 222 -16.64 -10.81 15.18
N ARG A 223 -15.45 -10.22 15.29
CA ARG A 223 -14.21 -10.97 15.33
C ARG A 223 -14.22 -11.81 16.61
N GLU A 224 -14.32 -13.13 16.47
CA GLU A 224 -14.03 -14.07 17.56
C GLU A 224 -12.52 -14.17 17.81
#